data_AF-A0A1G7L7P2-F1
#
_entry.id   AF-A0A1G7L7P2-F1
#
_cell.length_a   1.000
_cell.length_b   1.000
_cell.length_c   1.000
_cell.angle_alpha   90.00
_cell.angle_beta   90.00
_cell.angle_gamma   90.00
#
_symmetry.space_group_name_H-M   'P 1'
#
loop_
_entity.id
_entity.type
_entity.pdbx_description
1 polymer ?
#
loop_
_entity_poly.entity_id
_entity_poly.type
_entity_poly.pdbx_seq_one_letter_code
_entity_poly.pdbx_strand_id
1 'polypeptide(L)'
;MKKLFRSVTLVLALSLVMSMTVMASPQKSEFNVSELKLAQDQAYEMVLRGEAEQADSNPTIKKFKNYFEQNPEAYAEYINTLDVLNQDKVNAKLANSEFTTTADGKLVMRMNDGSFLVTHNTLTDVDGNIMLPESPLLTNAVIQDTKWQTYSATIGEKFTNDARHDFWGTHKMQEIHLVTKYTVNSTAIQITDTSTTGTASWFPGTVEPGTPRVLSNNAREVEATCGYKYGGLVDWGSFSKSASITTSLKVNYAGSGSISFSVRSIVEG
;
A
#
# COMPACT_ATOMS: atom_id res chain seq x y z
N MET A 1 63.65 -20.45 -70.44
CA MET A 1 62.62 -20.17 -71.46
C MET A 1 61.24 -20.49 -70.88
N LYS A 2 60.32 -19.51 -70.91
CA LYS A 2 58.83 -19.60 -70.88
C LYS A 2 58.19 -20.41 -69.72
N LYS A 3 57.73 -19.76 -68.63
CA LYS A 3 56.34 -19.27 -68.36
C LYS A 3 55.22 -20.30 -68.59
N LEU A 4 54.44 -20.58 -67.53
CA LEU A 4 52.95 -20.52 -67.45
C LEU A 4 52.54 -21.08 -66.07
N PHE A 5 52.28 -20.26 -65.04
CA PHE A 5 50.94 -19.77 -64.65
C PHE A 5 49.80 -20.77 -64.83
N ARG A 6 49.37 -21.39 -63.72
CA ARG A 6 47.95 -21.67 -63.44
C ARG A 6 47.68 -21.51 -61.95
N SER A 7 46.95 -20.43 -61.65
CA SER A 7 46.29 -20.15 -60.39
C SER A 7 45.26 -21.24 -60.08
N VAL A 8 45.31 -21.82 -58.89
CA VAL A 8 44.17 -22.52 -58.28
C VAL A 8 43.91 -21.85 -56.95
N THR A 9 42.92 -20.96 -56.96
CA THR A 9 42.32 -20.33 -55.80
C THR A 9 41.65 -21.41 -54.95
N LEU A 10 42.26 -21.77 -53.83
CA LEU A 10 41.60 -22.63 -52.83
C LEU A 10 40.69 -21.72 -51.98
N VAL A 11 39.41 -21.66 -52.36
CA VAL A 11 38.35 -21.10 -51.51
C VAL A 11 38.11 -22.10 -50.40
N LEU A 12 38.73 -21.88 -49.24
CA LEU A 12 38.37 -22.60 -48.03
C LEU A 12 37.03 -22.03 -47.55
N ALA A 13 35.95 -22.78 -47.79
CA ALA A 13 34.66 -22.52 -47.22
C ALA A 13 34.76 -22.67 -45.69
N LEU A 14 34.92 -21.54 -45.00
CA LEU A 14 34.69 -21.45 -43.57
C LEU A 14 33.19 -21.67 -43.37
N SER A 15 32.80 -22.90 -43.10
CA SER A 15 31.46 -23.24 -42.64
C SER A 15 31.25 -22.56 -41.29
N LEU A 16 30.71 -21.34 -41.32
CA LEU A 16 30.02 -20.74 -40.20
C LEU A 16 28.92 -21.72 -39.82
N VAL A 17 29.16 -22.51 -38.78
CA VAL A 17 28.08 -23.00 -37.95
C VAL A 17 27.63 -21.78 -37.17
N MET A 18 26.78 -20.95 -37.81
CA MET A 18 25.90 -20.08 -37.04
C MET A 18 25.03 -21.02 -36.23
N SER A 19 25.46 -21.31 -35.01
CA SER A 19 24.54 -21.63 -33.94
C SER A 19 23.58 -20.46 -33.88
N MET A 20 22.47 -20.56 -34.59
CA MET A 20 21.30 -19.79 -34.28
C MET A 20 20.94 -20.21 -32.86
N THR A 21 21.47 -19.49 -31.87
CA THR A 21 20.69 -19.21 -30.68
C THR A 21 19.45 -18.54 -31.23
N VAL A 22 18.42 -19.35 -31.48
CA VAL A 22 17.05 -18.90 -31.49
C VAL A 22 16.94 -18.15 -30.18
N MET A 23 17.03 -16.81 -30.24
CA MET A 23 16.51 -15.99 -29.18
C MET A 23 15.03 -16.33 -29.19
N ALA A 24 14.67 -17.28 -28.33
CA ALA A 24 13.30 -17.43 -27.91
C ALA A 24 12.89 -16.03 -27.47
N SER A 25 12.01 -15.41 -28.26
CA SER A 25 11.16 -14.33 -27.77
C SER A 25 10.73 -14.72 -26.36
N PRO A 26 10.92 -13.87 -25.33
CA PRO A 26 10.55 -14.22 -23.98
C PRO A 26 9.10 -14.70 -24.04
N GLN A 27 8.92 -15.99 -23.75
CA GLN A 27 7.61 -16.61 -23.78
C GLN A 27 6.83 -15.89 -22.70
N LYS A 28 5.94 -14.97 -23.11
CA LYS A 28 5.12 -14.17 -22.22
C LYS A 28 4.46 -15.16 -21.28
N SER A 29 4.89 -15.17 -20.03
CA SER A 29 4.46 -16.15 -19.06
C SER A 29 3.03 -15.78 -18.68
N GLU A 30 2.08 -16.30 -19.46
CA GLU A 30 0.66 -16.02 -19.30
C GLU A 30 0.21 -16.76 -18.03
N PHE A 31 0.14 -16.04 -16.92
CA PHE A 31 -0.38 -16.59 -15.68
C PHE A 31 -1.88 -16.85 -15.81
N ASN A 32 -2.36 -17.94 -15.22
CA ASN A 32 -3.77 -18.31 -15.28
C ASN A 32 -4.62 -17.28 -14.51
N VAL A 33 -5.36 -16.44 -15.23
CA VAL A 33 -6.20 -15.36 -14.69
C VAL A 33 -7.23 -15.89 -13.67
N SER A 34 -7.78 -17.09 -13.89
CA SER A 34 -8.73 -17.70 -12.96
C SER A 34 -8.08 -18.09 -11.64
N GLU A 35 -6.86 -18.63 -11.67
CA GLU A 35 -6.10 -18.93 -10.45
C GLU A 35 -5.65 -17.66 -9.72
N LEU A 36 -5.31 -16.62 -10.46
CA LEU A 36 -4.93 -15.33 -9.90
C LEU A 36 -6.10 -14.72 -9.11
N LYS A 37 -7.30 -14.74 -9.70
CA LYS A 37 -8.53 -14.30 -9.05
C LYS A 37 -8.84 -15.13 -7.81
N LEU A 38 -8.66 -16.45 -7.88
CA LEU A 38 -8.82 -17.32 -6.71
C LEU A 38 -7.87 -16.93 -5.58
N ALA A 39 -6.61 -16.60 -5.89
CA ALA A 39 -5.65 -16.17 -4.88
C ALA A 39 -6.04 -14.82 -4.23
N GLN A 40 -6.50 -13.85 -5.03
CA GLN A 40 -7.03 -12.57 -4.53
C GLN A 40 -8.24 -12.77 -3.62
N ASP A 41 -9.18 -13.62 -4.03
CA ASP A 41 -10.38 -13.93 -3.26
C ASP A 41 -10.03 -14.60 -1.93
N GLN A 42 -9.07 -15.54 -1.93
CA GLN A 42 -8.58 -16.16 -0.71
C GLN A 42 -7.88 -15.17 0.22
N ALA A 43 -7.06 -14.26 -0.32
CA ALA A 43 -6.41 -13.21 0.47
C ALA A 43 -7.45 -12.29 1.11
N TYR A 44 -8.47 -11.88 0.35
CA TYR A 44 -9.57 -11.05 0.81
C TYR A 44 -10.33 -11.71 1.98
N GLU A 45 -10.74 -12.97 1.84
CA GLU A 45 -11.47 -13.68 2.91
C GLU A 45 -10.61 -13.85 4.17
N MET A 46 -9.30 -14.12 4.02
CA MET A 46 -8.39 -14.19 5.17
C MET A 46 -8.28 -12.84 5.89
N VAL A 47 -8.21 -11.73 5.15
CA VAL A 47 -8.22 -10.38 5.73
C VAL A 47 -9.52 -10.09 6.47
N LEU A 48 -10.69 -10.45 5.91
CA LEU A 48 -11.98 -10.27 6.58
C LEU A 48 -12.06 -11.02 7.92
N ARG A 49 -11.44 -12.20 8.01
CA ARG A 49 -11.37 -13.01 9.23
C ARG A 49 -10.30 -12.58 10.23
N GLY A 50 -9.49 -11.56 9.91
CA GLY A 50 -8.37 -11.13 10.77
C GLY A 50 -7.13 -12.04 10.68
N GLU A 51 -7.04 -12.87 9.64
CA GLU A 51 -5.96 -13.84 9.42
C GLU A 51 -4.94 -13.34 8.39
N ALA A 52 -4.84 -12.02 8.18
CA ALA A 52 -4.01 -11.39 7.15
C ALA A 52 -2.52 -11.84 7.23
N GLU A 53 -1.99 -12.02 8.43
CA GLU A 53 -0.62 -12.49 8.67
C GLU A 53 -0.38 -13.95 8.23
N GLN A 54 -1.44 -14.74 8.12
CA GLN A 54 -1.38 -16.13 7.68
C GLN A 54 -1.48 -16.27 6.16
N ALA A 55 -1.79 -15.19 5.42
CA ALA A 55 -2.00 -15.21 3.98
C ALA A 55 -0.80 -15.80 3.22
N ASP A 56 0.43 -15.50 3.67
CA ASP A 56 1.67 -16.01 3.08
C ASP A 56 1.84 -17.53 3.20
N SER A 57 1.11 -18.18 4.11
CA SER A 57 1.10 -19.64 4.28
C SER A 57 0.05 -20.34 3.41
N ASN A 58 -0.90 -19.61 2.83
CA ASN A 58 -1.89 -20.19 1.92
C ASN A 58 -1.21 -20.70 0.63
N PRO A 59 -1.43 -21.96 0.22
CA PRO A 59 -0.76 -22.54 -0.94
C PRO A 59 -0.93 -21.76 -2.25
N THR A 60 -2.13 -21.22 -2.51
CA THR A 60 -2.42 -20.48 -3.75
C THR A 60 -1.73 -19.12 -3.75
N ILE A 61 -1.82 -18.40 -2.62
CA ILE A 61 -1.17 -17.09 -2.45
C ILE A 61 0.35 -17.24 -2.55
N LYS A 62 0.91 -18.22 -1.82
CA LYS A 62 2.35 -18.52 -1.82
C LYS A 62 2.86 -18.91 -3.20
N LYS A 63 2.09 -19.66 -4.00
CA LYS A 63 2.42 -19.99 -5.39
C LYS A 63 2.66 -18.72 -6.21
N PHE A 64 1.74 -17.75 -6.15
CA PHE A 64 1.87 -16.49 -6.91
C PHE A 64 2.96 -15.58 -6.35
N LYS A 65 3.11 -15.50 -5.02
CA LYS A 65 4.20 -14.74 -4.39
C LYS A 65 5.56 -15.24 -4.89
N ASN A 66 5.84 -16.54 -4.77
CA ASN A 66 7.09 -17.14 -5.23
C ASN A 66 7.30 -16.96 -6.74
N TYR A 67 6.23 -17.07 -7.53
CA TYR A 67 6.30 -16.86 -8.97
C TYR A 67 6.70 -15.42 -9.31
N PHE A 68 6.09 -14.42 -8.68
CA PHE A 68 6.41 -13.02 -8.92
C PHE A 68 7.79 -12.62 -8.39
N GLU A 69 8.25 -13.24 -7.29
CA GLU A 69 9.64 -13.10 -6.83
C GLU A 69 10.65 -13.60 -7.86
N GLN A 70 10.33 -14.68 -8.59
CA GLN A 70 11.19 -15.25 -9.63
C GLN A 70 11.02 -14.59 -11.01
N ASN A 71 9.92 -13.84 -11.22
CA ASN A 71 9.57 -13.23 -12.50
C ASN A 71 9.13 -11.76 -12.30
N PRO A 72 10.05 -10.83 -11.99
CA PRO A 72 9.71 -9.43 -11.70
C PRO A 72 8.99 -8.72 -12.86
N GLU A 73 9.32 -9.05 -14.12
CA GLU A 73 8.62 -8.50 -15.29
C GLU A 73 7.14 -8.90 -15.32
N ALA A 74 6.82 -10.15 -14.99
CA ALA A 74 5.44 -10.62 -14.92
C ALA A 74 4.66 -9.94 -13.77
N TYR A 75 5.34 -9.65 -12.66
CA TYR A 75 4.73 -8.85 -11.60
C TYR A 75 4.46 -7.42 -12.04
N ALA A 76 5.39 -6.80 -12.76
CA ALA A 76 5.22 -5.45 -13.28
C ALA A 76 4.02 -5.35 -14.22
N GLU A 77 3.79 -6.36 -15.07
CA GLU A 77 2.57 -6.44 -15.86
C GLU A 77 1.34 -6.60 -14.96
N TYR A 78 1.38 -7.53 -14.00
CA TYR A 78 0.27 -7.80 -13.09
C TYR A 78 -0.15 -6.56 -12.27
N ILE A 79 0.78 -5.90 -11.60
CA ILE A 79 0.49 -4.77 -10.71
C ILE A 79 -0.11 -3.57 -11.46
N ASN A 80 0.23 -3.39 -12.74
CA ASN A 80 -0.37 -2.37 -13.61
C ASN A 80 -1.81 -2.69 -14.01
N THR A 81 -2.24 -3.95 -13.90
CA THR A 81 -3.64 -4.33 -14.11
C THR A 81 -4.51 -4.09 -12.88
N LEU A 82 -3.91 -3.85 -11.71
CA LEU A 82 -4.65 -3.79 -10.46
C LEU A 82 -5.43 -2.48 -10.31
N ASP A 83 -6.74 -2.61 -10.16
CA ASP A 83 -7.66 -1.50 -9.95
C ASP A 83 -7.34 -0.75 -8.66
N VAL A 84 -6.84 -1.46 -7.63
CA VAL A 84 -6.49 -0.89 -6.33
C VAL A 84 -5.38 0.17 -6.40
N LEU A 85 -4.56 0.15 -7.45
CA LEU A 85 -3.47 1.11 -7.69
C LEU A 85 -3.86 2.17 -8.74
N ASN A 86 -5.10 2.13 -9.21
CA ASN A 86 -5.67 3.10 -10.12
C ASN A 86 -6.60 4.04 -9.36
N GLN A 87 -6.12 5.25 -9.07
CA GLN A 87 -6.84 6.21 -8.26
C GLN A 87 -8.21 6.59 -8.82
N ASP A 88 -8.36 6.72 -10.15
CA ASP A 88 -9.66 7.05 -10.75
C ASP A 88 -10.70 5.96 -10.48
N LYS A 89 -10.27 4.68 -10.55
CA LYS A 89 -11.14 3.54 -10.23
C LYS A 89 -11.44 3.46 -8.74
N VAL A 90 -10.45 3.72 -7.88
CA VAL A 90 -10.63 3.82 -6.43
C VAL A 90 -11.67 4.90 -6.13
N ASN A 91 -11.45 6.14 -6.58
CA ASN A 91 -12.35 7.28 -6.38
C ASN A 91 -13.77 7.00 -6.88
N ALA A 92 -13.91 6.37 -8.06
CA ALA A 92 -15.22 5.98 -8.59
C ALA A 92 -15.92 4.95 -7.70
N LYS A 93 -15.19 4.00 -7.12
CA LYS A 93 -15.76 3.01 -6.19
C LYS A 93 -16.11 3.64 -4.83
N LEU A 94 -15.29 4.58 -4.35
CA LEU A 94 -15.56 5.33 -3.11
C LEU A 94 -16.86 6.14 -3.19
N ALA A 95 -17.18 6.71 -4.35
CA ALA A 95 -18.44 7.43 -4.56
C ALA A 95 -19.68 6.56 -4.32
N ASN A 96 -19.55 5.23 -4.48
CA ASN A 96 -20.64 4.27 -4.26
C ASN A 96 -20.66 3.70 -2.83
N SER A 97 -19.69 4.07 -1.97
CA SER A 97 -19.60 3.67 -0.56
C SER A 97 -19.63 2.15 -0.30
N GLU A 98 -19.04 1.35 -1.19
CA GLU A 98 -18.99 -0.11 -1.07
C GLU A 98 -17.80 -0.59 -0.23
N PHE A 99 -18.01 -0.81 1.08
CA PHE A 99 -16.98 -1.29 2.01
C PHE A 99 -17.48 -2.42 2.90
N THR A 100 -16.55 -3.26 3.37
CA THR A 100 -16.79 -4.26 4.41
C THR A 100 -15.92 -3.96 5.61
N THR A 101 -16.42 -4.20 6.82
CA THR A 101 -15.62 -4.11 8.04
C THR A 101 -15.13 -5.50 8.43
N THR A 102 -13.84 -5.63 8.74
CA THR A 102 -13.27 -6.87 9.29
C THR A 102 -13.75 -7.11 10.73
N ALA A 103 -13.54 -8.32 11.25
CA ALA A 103 -13.87 -8.64 12.65
C ALA A 103 -13.16 -7.73 13.67
N ASP A 104 -11.98 -7.20 13.33
CA ASP A 104 -11.17 -6.31 14.17
C ASP A 104 -11.37 -4.81 13.84
N GLY A 105 -12.39 -4.45 13.07
CA GLY A 105 -12.80 -3.05 12.87
C GLY A 105 -12.07 -2.31 11.76
N LYS A 106 -11.30 -2.99 10.90
CA LYS A 106 -10.64 -2.41 9.73
C LYS A 106 -11.65 -2.26 8.59
N LEU A 107 -11.51 -1.21 7.79
CA LEU A 107 -12.32 -1.02 6.59
C LEU A 107 -11.63 -1.69 5.39
N VAL A 108 -12.40 -2.41 4.57
CA VAL A 108 -11.91 -3.12 3.38
C VAL A 108 -12.73 -2.76 2.14
N MET A 109 -12.06 -2.40 1.03
CA MET A 109 -12.69 -2.03 -0.24
C MET A 109 -12.19 -3.00 -1.29
N ARG A 110 -13.07 -3.88 -1.75
CA ARG A 110 -12.75 -4.81 -2.83
C ARG A 110 -13.07 -4.21 -4.18
N MET A 111 -12.08 -4.14 -5.06
CA MET A 111 -12.21 -3.68 -6.43
C MET A 111 -12.82 -4.77 -7.33
N ASN A 112 -13.21 -4.40 -8.55
CA ASN A 112 -13.90 -5.32 -9.46
C ASN A 112 -12.99 -6.44 -10.00
N ASP A 113 -11.70 -6.16 -10.11
CA ASP A 113 -10.66 -7.12 -10.48
C ASP A 113 -10.26 -8.08 -9.34
N GLY A 114 -10.80 -7.89 -8.12
CA GLY A 114 -10.49 -8.68 -6.93
C GLY A 114 -9.39 -8.13 -6.04
N SER A 115 -8.61 -7.13 -6.50
CA SER A 115 -7.67 -6.40 -5.64
C SER A 115 -8.41 -5.58 -4.58
N PHE A 116 -7.75 -5.22 -3.47
CA PHE A 116 -8.45 -4.53 -2.38
C PHE A 116 -7.55 -3.66 -1.50
N LEU A 117 -8.16 -2.66 -0.86
CA LEU A 117 -7.53 -1.79 0.13
C LEU A 117 -7.99 -2.18 1.53
N VAL A 118 -7.09 -2.03 2.51
CA VAL A 118 -7.44 -2.10 3.93
C VAL A 118 -7.00 -0.81 4.59
N THR A 119 -7.88 -0.16 5.37
CA THR A 119 -7.55 1.05 6.13
C THR A 119 -7.86 0.87 7.60
N HIS A 120 -6.98 1.37 8.44
CA HIS A 120 -7.14 1.39 9.88
C HIS A 120 -6.50 2.66 10.46
N ASN A 121 -7.16 3.25 11.46
CA ASN A 121 -6.62 4.31 12.29
C ASN A 121 -6.62 3.84 13.73
N THR A 122 -5.44 3.63 14.31
CA THR A 122 -5.30 3.16 15.69
C THR A 122 -4.84 4.30 16.58
N LEU A 123 -5.61 4.60 17.62
CA LEU A 123 -5.24 5.56 18.64
C LEU A 123 -4.75 4.82 19.89
N THR A 124 -3.59 5.22 20.42
CA THR A 124 -3.03 4.68 21.66
C THR A 124 -2.65 5.79 22.65
N ASP A 125 -2.78 5.50 23.93
CA ASP A 125 -2.27 6.37 25.02
C ASP A 125 -0.76 6.15 25.28
N VAL A 126 -0.22 6.81 26.30
CA VAL A 126 1.20 6.71 26.69
C VAL A 126 1.63 5.33 27.16
N ASP A 127 0.68 4.53 27.66
CA ASP A 127 0.93 3.18 28.17
C ASP A 127 0.75 2.11 27.08
N GLY A 128 0.36 2.54 25.87
CA GLY A 128 0.13 1.67 24.72
C GLY A 128 -1.27 1.05 24.70
N ASN A 129 -2.21 1.52 25.52
CA ASN A 129 -3.59 1.04 25.49
C ASN A 129 -4.30 1.61 24.26
N ILE A 130 -5.06 0.75 23.57
CA ILE A 130 -5.88 1.17 22.44
C ILE A 130 -7.08 1.95 22.95
N MET A 131 -7.24 3.17 22.43
CA MET A 131 -8.38 4.04 22.69
C MET A 131 -9.49 3.77 21.69
N LEU A 132 -10.69 3.46 22.20
CA LEU A 132 -11.87 3.30 21.36
C LEU A 132 -12.62 4.64 21.24
N PRO A 133 -13.13 4.98 20.05
CA PRO A 133 -13.91 6.21 19.89
C PRO A 133 -15.26 6.10 20.61
N GLU A 134 -15.78 7.24 21.06
CA GLU A 134 -17.08 7.35 21.76
C GLU A 134 -18.26 6.85 20.93
N SER A 135 -18.14 6.96 19.61
CA SER A 135 -19.01 6.31 18.65
C SER A 135 -18.15 5.48 17.72
N PRO A 136 -18.47 4.19 17.50
CA PRO A 136 -17.71 3.36 16.59
C PRO A 136 -17.68 4.01 15.21
N LEU A 137 -16.60 3.72 14.47
CA LEU A 137 -16.50 4.04 13.05
C LEU A 137 -17.82 3.70 12.36
N LEU A 138 -18.49 4.73 11.83
CA LEU A 138 -19.74 4.53 11.11
C LEU A 138 -19.45 3.61 9.92
N THR A 139 -20.37 2.69 9.63
CA THR A 139 -20.35 1.85 8.42
C THR A 139 -20.33 2.66 7.11
N ASN A 140 -20.53 3.98 7.21
CA ASN A 140 -20.46 4.94 6.11
C ASN A 140 -19.11 5.67 6.02
N ALA A 141 -18.08 5.21 6.75
CA ALA A 141 -16.71 5.68 6.55
C ALA A 141 -16.24 5.32 5.14
N VAL A 142 -15.50 6.23 4.51
CA VAL A 142 -14.93 6.03 3.17
C VAL A 142 -13.54 5.47 3.39
N ILE A 143 -13.07 4.50 2.61
CA ILE A 143 -11.77 3.88 2.94
C ILE A 143 -10.59 4.85 2.96
N GLN A 144 -10.65 5.89 2.13
CA GLN A 144 -9.69 6.97 2.12
C GLN A 144 -9.93 8.02 3.20
N ASP A 145 -10.97 7.90 4.02
CA ASP A 145 -11.35 8.89 5.02
C ASP A 145 -12.03 8.19 6.20
N THR A 146 -11.26 8.04 7.27
CA THR A 146 -11.68 7.38 8.52
C THR A 146 -12.80 8.12 9.23
N LYS A 147 -13.25 9.26 8.70
CA LYS A 147 -14.14 10.23 9.33
C LYS A 147 -13.56 10.75 10.64
N TRP A 148 -14.21 11.78 11.18
CA TRP A 148 -13.88 12.26 12.52
C TRP A 148 -14.33 11.23 13.54
N GLN A 149 -13.37 10.67 14.26
CA GLN A 149 -13.57 9.79 15.40
C GLN A 149 -13.35 10.59 16.67
N THR A 150 -14.30 10.59 17.59
CA THR A 150 -14.25 11.41 18.82
C THR A 150 -13.85 10.58 20.01
N TYR A 151 -13.02 11.16 20.88
CA TYR A 151 -12.48 10.55 22.09
C TYR A 151 -12.59 11.52 23.26
N SER A 152 -12.67 10.97 24.47
CA SER A 152 -12.58 11.70 25.73
C SER A 152 -11.32 11.32 26.49
N ALA A 153 -10.68 12.30 27.11
CA ALA A 153 -9.42 12.16 27.82
C ALA A 153 -9.26 13.22 28.94
N THR A 154 -8.18 13.10 29.72
CA THR A 154 -7.76 14.16 30.63
C THR A 154 -6.95 15.22 29.88
N ILE A 155 -7.11 16.49 30.25
CA ILE A 155 -6.29 17.57 29.69
C ILE A 155 -4.79 17.32 29.97
N GLY A 156 -3.96 17.46 28.94
CA GLY A 156 -2.51 17.29 29.00
C GLY A 156 -2.03 15.87 28.69
N GLU A 157 -2.94 14.93 28.43
CA GLU A 157 -2.59 13.58 28.01
C GLU A 157 -1.96 13.56 26.62
N LYS A 158 -1.14 12.52 26.39
CA LYS A 158 -0.41 12.31 25.14
C LYS A 158 -0.92 11.06 24.46
N PHE A 159 -0.95 11.11 23.14
CA PHE A 159 -1.46 10.03 22.32
C PHE A 159 -0.57 9.81 21.10
N THR A 160 -0.68 8.60 20.55
CA THR A 160 -0.12 8.24 19.25
C THR A 160 -1.25 7.75 18.36
N ASN A 161 -1.44 8.42 17.22
CA ASN A 161 -2.31 7.95 16.16
C ASN A 161 -1.47 7.28 15.06
N ASP A 162 -1.79 6.05 14.70
CA ASP A 162 -1.21 5.32 13.58
C ASP A 162 -2.25 5.14 12.48
N ALA A 163 -2.09 5.90 11.40
CA ALA A 163 -2.91 5.81 10.20
C ALA A 163 -2.25 4.87 9.19
N ARG A 164 -2.87 3.72 8.94
CA ARG A 164 -2.37 2.64 8.10
C ARG A 164 -3.24 2.41 6.88
N HIS A 165 -2.59 2.19 5.74
CA HIS A 165 -3.24 1.82 4.49
C HIS A 165 -2.48 0.68 3.80
N ASP A 166 -3.17 -0.43 3.53
CA ASP A 166 -2.61 -1.61 2.87
C ASP A 166 -3.15 -1.75 1.44
N PHE A 167 -2.26 -2.11 0.52
CA PHE A 167 -2.59 -2.45 -0.86
C PHE A 167 -2.43 -3.95 -1.10
N TRP A 168 -3.50 -4.60 -1.56
CA TRP A 168 -3.53 -6.05 -1.77
C TRP A 168 -3.85 -6.43 -3.22
N GLY A 169 -3.02 -7.32 -3.75
CA GLY A 169 -3.29 -8.12 -4.95
C GLY A 169 -3.54 -9.56 -4.55
N THR A 170 -2.81 -10.52 -5.13
CA THR A 170 -2.81 -11.92 -4.66
C THR A 170 -2.22 -12.06 -3.26
N HIS A 171 -1.36 -11.12 -2.86
CA HIS A 171 -0.71 -11.00 -1.56
C HIS A 171 -0.64 -9.52 -1.19
N LYS A 172 -0.23 -9.24 0.04
CA LYS A 172 0.02 -7.87 0.49
C LYS A 172 1.22 -7.31 -0.26
N MET A 173 1.01 -6.22 -1.01
CA MET A 173 2.07 -5.64 -1.82
C MET A 173 2.82 -4.57 -1.04
N GLN A 174 2.08 -3.68 -0.38
CA GLN A 174 2.60 -2.49 0.28
C GLN A 174 1.71 -2.11 1.46
N GLU A 175 2.32 -1.43 2.44
CA GLU A 175 1.71 -0.85 3.63
C GLU A 175 2.34 0.52 3.87
N ILE A 176 1.51 1.56 4.01
CA ILE A 176 1.95 2.92 4.31
C ILE A 176 1.40 3.37 5.66
N HIS A 177 2.23 4.05 6.45
CA HIS A 177 1.91 4.54 7.80
C HIS A 177 2.22 6.01 7.97
N LEU A 178 1.27 6.78 8.50
CA LEU A 178 1.57 8.05 9.16
C LEU A 178 1.30 7.93 10.66
N VAL A 179 2.37 7.87 11.43
CA VAL A 179 2.34 7.89 12.89
C VAL A 179 2.47 9.32 13.37
N THR A 180 1.46 9.83 14.07
CA THR A 180 1.42 11.18 14.63
C THR A 180 1.32 11.11 16.15
N LYS A 181 2.33 11.64 16.86
CA LYS A 181 2.32 11.76 18.32
C LYS A 181 1.94 13.18 18.72
N TYR A 182 1.07 13.32 19.72
CA TYR A 182 0.58 14.64 20.12
C TYR A 182 0.15 14.70 21.58
N THR A 183 0.06 15.93 22.09
CA THR A 183 -0.50 16.25 23.42
C THR A 183 -1.80 17.03 23.24
N VAL A 184 -2.84 16.68 23.98
CA VAL A 184 -4.16 17.32 23.89
C VAL A 184 -4.33 18.26 25.10
N ASN A 185 -4.31 19.57 24.86
CA ASN A 185 -4.51 20.60 25.89
C ASN A 185 -5.89 21.22 25.77
N SER A 186 -6.33 21.97 26.79
CA SER A 186 -7.68 22.55 26.88
C SER A 186 -8.11 23.38 25.66
N THR A 187 -7.18 24.07 24.98
CA THR A 187 -7.49 24.95 23.84
C THR A 187 -6.77 24.56 22.56
N ALA A 188 -5.83 23.63 22.62
CA ALA A 188 -4.94 23.31 21.51
C ALA A 188 -4.44 21.87 21.57
N ILE A 189 -4.16 21.30 20.40
CA ILE A 189 -3.40 20.07 20.26
C ILE A 189 -2.00 20.45 19.77
N GLN A 190 -0.98 19.84 20.38
CA GLN A 190 0.40 19.99 19.95
C GLN A 190 0.91 18.66 19.41
N ILE A 191 1.17 18.59 18.10
CA ILE A 191 1.90 17.49 17.48
C ILE A 191 3.36 17.60 17.93
N THR A 192 3.85 16.55 18.58
CA THR A 192 5.18 16.49 19.16
C THR A 192 6.17 15.73 18.27
N ASP A 193 5.69 14.79 17.46
CA ASP A 193 6.51 13.97 16.58
C ASP A 193 5.66 13.36 15.45
N THR A 194 6.29 13.07 14.32
CA THR A 194 5.68 12.41 13.16
C THR A 194 6.66 11.43 12.54
N SER A 195 6.23 10.22 12.19
CA SER A 195 7.08 9.21 11.56
C SER A 195 6.31 8.33 10.58
N THR A 196 7.03 7.60 9.73
CA THR A 196 6.47 6.57 8.84
C THR A 196 6.80 5.15 9.30
N THR A 197 7.12 4.98 10.59
CA THR A 197 7.46 3.68 11.18
C THR A 197 6.33 2.68 10.92
N GLY A 198 6.68 1.49 10.43
CA GLY A 198 5.70 0.47 10.00
C GLY A 198 5.48 0.41 8.49
N THR A 199 5.81 1.49 7.75
CA THR A 199 5.75 1.47 6.27
C THR A 199 6.64 0.38 5.71
N ALA A 200 6.07 -0.49 4.89
CA ALA A 200 6.73 -1.68 4.36
C ALA A 200 6.22 -2.03 2.96
N SER A 201 7.07 -2.71 2.19
CA SER A 201 6.68 -3.33 0.93
C SER A 201 7.24 -4.74 0.85
N TRP A 202 6.50 -5.61 0.16
CA TRP A 202 6.92 -6.98 -0.10
C TRP A 202 7.36 -7.08 -1.55
N PHE A 203 8.56 -7.62 -1.75
CA PHE A 203 9.13 -7.77 -3.08
C PHE A 203 8.16 -8.54 -4.00
N PRO A 204 8.03 -8.15 -5.28
CA PRO A 204 8.76 -7.06 -5.99
C PRO A 204 8.13 -5.65 -5.87
N GLY A 205 7.18 -5.46 -4.96
CA GLY A 205 6.65 -4.14 -4.61
C GLY A 205 7.70 -3.26 -3.92
N THR A 206 7.58 -1.94 -4.12
CA THR A 206 8.42 -0.93 -3.48
C THR A 206 7.55 0.18 -2.90
N VAL A 207 8.00 0.73 -1.78
CA VAL A 207 7.43 1.93 -1.17
C VAL A 207 8.56 2.83 -0.66
N GLU A 208 8.48 4.11 -0.98
CA GLU A 208 9.41 5.14 -0.54
C GLU A 208 8.59 6.22 0.19
N PRO A 209 8.67 6.28 1.52
CA PRO A 209 8.06 7.38 2.27
C PRO A 209 8.84 8.67 2.04
N GLY A 210 8.10 9.76 1.85
CA GLY A 210 8.66 11.10 1.98
C GLY A 210 8.98 11.43 3.44
N THR A 211 9.44 12.66 3.68
CA THR A 211 9.58 13.17 5.06
C THR A 211 8.21 13.61 5.58
N PRO A 212 7.71 13.06 6.70
CA PRO A 212 6.50 13.56 7.35
C PRO A 212 6.64 15.03 7.74
N ARG A 213 5.54 15.78 7.67
CA ARG A 213 5.52 17.21 7.97
C ARG A 213 4.30 17.56 8.79
N VAL A 214 4.49 18.47 9.74
CA VAL A 214 3.40 19.12 10.46
C VAL A 214 2.99 20.37 9.67
N LEU A 215 1.73 20.42 9.22
CA LEU A 215 1.19 21.54 8.43
C LEU A 215 0.68 22.66 9.32
N SER A 216 0.10 22.30 10.47
CA SER A 216 -0.37 23.22 11.51
C SER A 216 -0.12 22.58 12.87
N ASN A 217 0.26 23.37 13.88
CA ASN A 217 0.63 22.87 15.20
C ASN A 217 0.22 23.84 16.30
N ASN A 218 0.06 23.32 17.52
CA ASN A 218 -0.29 24.08 18.72
C ASN A 218 -1.51 25.01 18.51
N ALA A 219 -2.56 24.44 17.94
CA ALA A 219 -3.80 25.13 17.60
C ALA A 219 -5.00 24.24 17.93
N ARG A 220 -6.21 24.80 17.87
CA ARG A 220 -7.44 24.05 18.13
C ARG A 220 -7.66 22.92 17.12
N GLU A 221 -7.16 23.10 15.90
CA GLU A 221 -7.13 22.13 14.83
C GLU A 221 -5.71 22.10 14.27
N VAL A 222 -5.14 20.91 14.17
CA VAL A 222 -3.75 20.67 13.73
C VAL A 222 -3.69 19.51 12.76
N GLU A 223 -2.68 19.51 11.90
CA GLU A 223 -2.57 18.54 10.82
C GLU A 223 -1.12 18.11 10.60
N ALA A 224 -0.94 16.83 10.31
CA ALA A 224 0.30 16.24 9.81
C ALA A 224 0.04 15.51 8.49
N THR A 225 1.03 15.48 7.61
CA THR A 225 0.95 14.78 6.33
C THR A 225 2.26 14.09 5.99
N CYS A 226 2.18 13.02 5.20
CA CYS A 226 3.33 12.41 4.55
C CYS A 226 2.94 11.92 3.16
N GLY A 227 3.76 12.24 2.16
CA GLY A 227 3.66 11.66 0.83
C GLY A 227 4.41 10.33 0.74
N TYR A 228 4.00 9.48 -0.19
CA TYR A 228 4.59 8.18 -0.49
C TYR A 228 4.72 8.05 -1.99
N LYS A 229 5.81 7.45 -2.44
CA LYS A 229 5.91 6.89 -3.78
C LYS A 229 5.88 5.39 -3.67
N TYR A 230 5.15 4.71 -4.53
CA TYR A 230 5.07 3.27 -4.50
C TYR A 230 4.88 2.67 -5.88
N GLY A 231 5.26 1.41 -6.03
CA GLY A 231 5.19 0.71 -7.31
C GLY A 231 5.92 -0.63 -7.27
N GLY A 232 6.62 -0.96 -8.36
CA GLY A 232 7.34 -2.22 -8.51
C GLY A 232 8.60 -2.05 -9.34
N LEU A 233 9.57 -2.95 -9.12
CA LEU A 233 10.81 -3.00 -9.88
C LEU A 233 10.59 -3.73 -11.21
N VAL A 234 11.03 -3.12 -12.30
CA VAL A 234 11.18 -3.76 -13.62
C VAL A 234 12.58 -3.40 -14.12
N ASP A 235 13.27 -4.36 -14.74
CA ASP A 235 14.72 -4.38 -14.99
C ASP A 235 15.35 -3.09 -15.57
N TRP A 236 14.58 -2.12 -16.10
CA TRP A 236 15.10 -0.83 -16.58
C TRP A 236 14.17 0.38 -16.36
N GLY A 237 13.17 0.28 -15.48
CA GLY A 237 12.27 1.40 -15.17
C GLY A 237 11.34 1.14 -13.99
N SER A 238 11.27 2.10 -13.07
CA SER A 238 10.29 2.13 -11.99
C SER A 238 8.99 2.73 -12.50
N PHE A 239 7.84 2.07 -12.29
CA PHE A 239 6.58 2.82 -12.26
C PHE A 239 6.38 3.33 -10.83
N SER A 240 6.03 4.61 -10.69
CA SER A 240 5.78 5.24 -9.39
C SER A 240 4.39 5.84 -9.40
N LYS A 241 3.51 5.30 -8.57
CA LYS A 241 2.30 5.98 -8.09
C LYS A 241 2.66 6.82 -6.87
N SER A 242 1.81 7.78 -6.55
CA SER A 242 1.97 8.61 -5.36
C SER A 242 0.69 8.58 -4.55
N ALA A 243 0.83 8.64 -3.23
CA ALA A 243 -0.27 8.89 -2.31
C ALA A 243 0.23 9.79 -1.18
N SER A 244 -0.68 10.35 -0.42
CA SER A 244 -0.39 11.02 0.84
C SER A 244 -1.38 10.57 1.89
N ILE A 245 -0.88 10.40 3.11
CA ILE A 245 -1.72 10.27 4.30
C ILE A 245 -1.70 11.62 5.01
N THR A 246 -2.86 12.14 5.37
CA THR A 246 -3.00 13.34 6.21
C THR A 246 -3.81 12.98 7.44
N THR A 247 -3.26 13.24 8.63
CA THR A 247 -3.96 13.11 9.91
C THR A 247 -4.31 14.50 10.43
N SER A 248 -5.61 14.75 10.61
CA SER A 248 -6.16 15.98 11.20
C SER A 248 -6.66 15.68 12.62
N LEU A 249 -6.40 16.60 13.54
CA LEU A 249 -6.73 16.50 14.96
C LEU A 249 -7.45 17.78 15.39
N LYS A 250 -8.51 17.67 16.19
CA LYS A 250 -9.31 18.83 16.61
C LYS A 250 -9.80 18.74 18.05
N VAL A 251 -9.70 19.84 18.78
CA VAL A 251 -10.39 20.00 20.08
C VAL A 251 -11.85 20.38 19.86
N ASN A 252 -12.76 19.53 20.34
CA ASN A 252 -14.20 19.80 20.29
C ASN A 252 -14.61 20.65 21.48
N TYR A 253 -14.30 20.16 22.68
CA TYR A 253 -14.72 20.75 23.95
C TYR A 253 -13.69 20.46 25.05
N ALA A 254 -13.51 21.39 25.99
CA ALA A 254 -12.73 21.17 27.19
C ALA A 254 -13.43 21.81 28.39
N GLY A 255 -13.50 21.10 29.52
CA GLY A 255 -14.14 21.58 30.74
C GLY A 255 -13.95 20.62 31.91
N SER A 256 -13.90 21.15 33.13
CA SER A 256 -13.81 20.35 34.36
C SER A 256 -12.68 19.30 34.39
N GLY A 257 -11.54 19.60 33.76
CA GLY A 257 -10.38 18.69 33.69
C GLY A 257 -10.43 17.66 32.56
N SER A 258 -11.58 17.50 31.89
CA SER A 258 -11.73 16.61 30.73
C SER A 258 -11.67 17.36 29.41
N ILE A 259 -11.33 16.62 28.36
CA ILE A 259 -11.29 17.11 26.99
C ILE A 259 -11.90 16.08 26.04
N SER A 260 -12.73 16.57 25.12
CA SER A 260 -13.18 15.84 23.95
C SER A 260 -12.45 16.34 22.72
N PHE A 261 -11.86 15.43 21.97
CA PHE A 261 -11.13 15.71 20.74
C PHE A 261 -11.48 14.70 19.66
N SER A 262 -11.22 15.05 18.40
CA SER A 262 -11.43 14.16 17.27
C SER A 262 -10.16 13.96 16.46
N VAL A 263 -10.07 12.77 15.86
CA VAL A 263 -8.99 12.35 14.95
C VAL A 263 -9.61 11.91 13.64
N ARG A 264 -8.99 12.28 12.53
CA ARG A 264 -9.36 11.85 11.18
C ARG A 264 -8.10 11.64 10.37
N SER A 265 -8.04 10.55 9.62
CA SER A 265 -6.97 10.30 8.66
C SER A 265 -7.56 10.15 7.27
N ILE A 266 -6.94 10.82 6.30
CA ILE A 266 -7.33 10.81 4.89
C ILE A 266 -6.16 10.28 4.05
N VAL A 267 -6.45 9.40 3.10
CA VAL A 267 -5.49 8.92 2.11
C VAL A 267 -5.89 9.47 0.74
N GLU A 268 -5.01 10.25 0.12
CA GLU A 268 -5.21 10.82 -1.23
C GLU A 268 -4.11 10.31 -2.15
N GLY A 269 -4.34 10.28 -3.47
CA GLY A 269 -3.37 9.82 -4.49
C GLY A 269 -3.72 10.35 -5.87
#